data_AF-A0A0P6RWZ1-F1
#
_entry.id   AF-A0A0P6RWZ1-F1
#
_cell.length_a   1.000
_cell.length_b   1.000
_cell.length_c   1.000
_cell.angle_alpha   90.00
_cell.angle_beta   90.00
_cell.angle_gamma   90.00
#
_symmetry.space_group_name_H-M   'P 1'
#
loop_
_entity.id
_entity.type
_entity.pdbx_description
1 polymer ?
#
loop_
_entity_poly.entity_id
_entity_poly.type
_entity_poly.pdbx_seq_one_letter_code
_entity_poly.pdbx_strand_id
1 'polypeptide(L)'
;MVQALARNGGNVSATARALGVTRSKIKRRLRKADAWGISAHGEIKATAARRLETGGKVRRYLLTSAQSNTGIHAGFWGNLRALADHHGAEIMVARIRYNHSEAQVAQEKVNRAAETELWYAPEVEPYLADERVEICPGLIWAGDMNILPTAVTPLSGLDSFTGTASCVFPHPQIALKSIATAPGTEAKFNYTTGAVTLKNYIKRKAGLKAEFHHAFGALLVEVTAKGIWFARQINATDAGEIYDLDLRVDGGKVTSGHRLEVFTPGDIHGVKLDPEVAETVWGDGGMVDTLRPRHQVLNDVLDFGPRSHHNTFFDLVAALYDKADSVEDEIRDTATTLNRMTRPWTKTYVVKSNHDEHLDRWVETADFRRDPINAAFFLTAAAAKVAAIQRQDTGFDLAAWAFERAKLDPAIRFLPRHERLEIAEVRHDQHGDLGPNGARGTAANIARTGEKANIGHSHSAAICHGSYQAGLFATLDMGYNRGPSSWSHSAILTYRNGKRTIATLRAGRWRA
;
A
#
# COMPACT_ATOMS: atom_id res chain seq x y z
N MET A 1 22.10 -25.25 -24.30
CA MET A 1 22.08 -26.61 -24.90
C MET A 1 21.27 -26.66 -26.19
N VAL A 2 20.03 -26.17 -26.23
CA VAL A 2 19.21 -26.14 -27.46
C VAL A 2 19.90 -25.37 -28.60
N GLN A 3 20.47 -24.19 -28.31
CA GLN A 3 21.30 -23.44 -29.28
C GLN A 3 22.57 -24.18 -29.74
N ALA A 4 23.20 -24.95 -28.86
CA ALA A 4 24.38 -25.73 -29.21
C ALA A 4 24.01 -26.93 -30.09
N LEU A 5 22.84 -27.52 -29.86
CA LEU A 5 22.28 -28.56 -30.73
C LEU A 5 21.95 -28.00 -32.12
N ALA A 6 21.34 -26.83 -32.19
CA ALA A 6 21.04 -26.15 -33.45
C ALA A 6 22.32 -25.80 -34.23
N ARG A 7 23.35 -25.26 -33.55
CA ARG A 7 24.67 -24.99 -34.17
C ARG A 7 25.38 -26.24 -34.69
N ASN A 8 25.09 -27.41 -34.12
CA ASN A 8 25.62 -28.70 -34.58
C ASN A 8 24.63 -29.46 -35.49
N GLY A 9 23.68 -28.77 -36.14
CA GLY A 9 22.75 -29.37 -37.10
C GLY A 9 21.86 -30.48 -36.51
N GLY A 10 21.47 -30.38 -35.23
CA GLY A 10 20.67 -31.41 -34.56
C GLY A 10 21.48 -32.59 -34.01
N ASN A 11 22.80 -32.62 -34.23
CA ASN A 11 23.63 -33.77 -33.86
C ASN A 11 23.96 -33.79 -32.35
N VAL A 12 23.28 -34.67 -31.61
CA VAL A 12 23.46 -34.84 -30.15
C VAL A 12 24.90 -35.25 -29.79
N SER A 13 25.56 -36.06 -30.62
CA SER A 13 26.91 -36.56 -30.35
C SER A 13 27.99 -35.48 -30.57
N ALA A 14 27.83 -34.65 -31.61
CA ALA A 14 28.68 -33.48 -31.83
C ALA A 14 28.48 -32.44 -30.73
N THR A 15 27.23 -32.19 -30.33
CA THR A 15 26.88 -31.26 -29.25
C THR A 15 27.43 -31.69 -27.89
N ALA A 16 27.37 -32.99 -27.58
CA ALA A 16 27.93 -33.57 -26.37
C ALA A 16 29.44 -33.37 -26.26
N ARG A 17 30.17 -33.60 -27.38
CA ARG A 17 31.61 -33.32 -27.47
C ARG A 17 31.92 -31.83 -27.31
N ALA A 18 31.20 -30.96 -28.01
CA ALA A 18 31.42 -29.51 -27.96
C ALA A 18 31.17 -28.89 -26.57
N LEU A 19 30.25 -29.47 -25.78
CA LEU A 19 29.90 -28.99 -24.45
C LEU A 19 30.58 -29.75 -23.30
N GLY A 20 31.44 -30.73 -23.58
CA GLY A 20 32.10 -31.54 -22.56
C GLY A 20 31.14 -32.30 -21.63
N VAL A 21 29.99 -32.75 -22.13
CA VAL A 21 28.97 -33.45 -21.35
C VAL A 21 28.51 -34.74 -22.02
N THR A 22 27.90 -35.66 -21.25
CA THR A 22 27.39 -36.92 -21.81
C THR A 22 26.17 -36.72 -22.71
N ARG A 23 26.01 -37.60 -23.72
CA ARG A 23 24.83 -37.63 -24.60
C ARG A 23 23.51 -37.77 -23.83
N SER A 24 23.50 -38.56 -22.75
CA SER A 24 22.33 -38.72 -21.88
C SER A 24 21.95 -37.42 -21.17
N LYS A 25 22.94 -36.65 -20.69
CA LYS A 25 22.71 -35.33 -20.06
C LYS A 25 22.11 -34.33 -21.06
N ILE A 26 22.58 -34.35 -22.31
CA ILE A 26 22.02 -33.54 -23.41
C ILE A 26 20.57 -33.94 -23.68
N LYS A 27 20.29 -35.23 -23.93
CA LYS A 27 18.91 -35.72 -24.20
C LYS A 27 17.94 -35.40 -23.05
N ARG A 28 18.38 -35.49 -21.80
CA ARG A 28 17.56 -35.14 -20.62
C ARG A 28 17.23 -33.65 -20.58
N ARG A 29 18.22 -32.79 -20.83
CA ARG A 29 18.04 -31.32 -20.84
C ARG A 29 17.22 -30.86 -22.04
N LEU A 30 17.36 -31.51 -23.20
CA LEU A 30 16.53 -31.25 -24.39
C LEU A 30 15.08 -31.65 -24.16
N ARG A 31 14.80 -32.80 -23.53
CA ARG A 31 13.42 -33.18 -23.14
C ARG A 31 12.79 -32.18 -22.18
N LYS A 32 13.55 -31.68 -21.19
CA LYS A 32 13.06 -30.57 -20.33
C LYS A 32 12.83 -29.29 -21.11
N ALA A 33 13.75 -28.92 -21.99
CA ALA A 33 13.62 -27.73 -22.82
C ALA A 33 12.38 -27.79 -23.72
N ASP A 34 12.13 -28.94 -24.35
CA ASP A 34 10.96 -29.19 -25.19
C ASP A 34 9.64 -29.15 -24.39
N ALA A 35 9.60 -29.78 -23.22
CA ALA A 35 8.47 -29.68 -22.30
C ALA A 35 8.18 -28.24 -21.86
N TRP A 36 9.22 -27.40 -21.78
CA TRP A 36 9.13 -25.97 -21.47
C TRP A 36 8.98 -25.07 -22.71
N GLY A 37 8.90 -25.63 -23.92
CA GLY A 37 8.77 -24.86 -25.16
C GLY A 37 9.99 -23.98 -25.50
N ILE A 38 11.18 -24.32 -24.99
CA ILE A 38 12.43 -23.61 -25.22
C ILE A 38 13.05 -24.07 -26.54
N SER A 39 13.09 -23.15 -27.50
CA SER A 39 13.72 -23.33 -28.82
C SER A 39 15.15 -22.79 -28.86
N ALA A 40 15.82 -22.95 -30.00
CA ALA A 40 17.13 -22.34 -30.23
C ALA A 40 17.06 -20.81 -30.29
N HIS A 41 15.88 -20.25 -30.59
CA HIS A 41 15.65 -18.82 -30.78
C HIS A 41 14.96 -18.14 -29.59
N GLY A 42 14.68 -18.88 -28.52
CA GLY A 42 13.96 -18.38 -27.34
C GLY A 42 12.81 -19.29 -26.93
N GLU A 43 11.93 -18.82 -26.07
CA GLU A 43 10.76 -19.57 -25.58
C GLU A 43 9.54 -19.27 -26.46
N ILE A 44 8.80 -20.32 -26.85
CA ILE A 44 7.60 -20.19 -27.71
C ILE A 44 6.32 -20.12 -26.86
N LYS A 45 6.37 -20.62 -25.62
CA LYS A 45 5.25 -20.63 -24.68
C LYS A 45 5.50 -19.61 -23.57
N ALA A 46 4.46 -18.90 -23.17
CA ALA A 46 4.50 -18.06 -21.99
C ALA A 46 4.64 -18.91 -20.71
N THR A 47 5.28 -18.37 -19.68
CA THR A 47 5.37 -19.00 -18.37
C THR A 47 3.97 -19.21 -17.78
N ALA A 48 3.61 -20.46 -17.56
CA ALA A 48 2.35 -20.82 -16.90
C ALA A 48 2.49 -20.73 -15.37
N ALA A 49 1.43 -20.27 -14.70
CA ALA A 49 1.39 -20.26 -13.25
C ALA A 49 1.09 -21.68 -12.70
N ARG A 50 1.85 -22.12 -11.70
CA ARG A 50 1.49 -23.28 -10.88
C ARG A 50 0.37 -22.85 -9.92
N ARG A 51 -0.77 -23.52 -9.93
CA ARG A 51 -1.89 -23.20 -9.03
C ARG A 51 -1.76 -23.95 -7.71
N LEU A 52 -1.99 -23.25 -6.59
CA LEU A 52 -2.13 -23.89 -5.28
C LEU A 52 -3.58 -24.27 -5.02
N GLU A 53 -3.77 -25.41 -4.34
CA GLU A 53 -5.08 -25.83 -3.84
C GLU A 53 -5.52 -24.92 -2.70
N THR A 54 -6.63 -24.21 -2.92
CA THR A 54 -7.23 -23.30 -1.94
C THR A 54 -8.62 -23.80 -1.56
N GLY A 55 -8.97 -23.72 -0.28
CA GLY A 55 -10.27 -24.17 0.23
C GLY A 55 -10.18 -24.98 1.53
N GLY A 56 -11.28 -24.99 2.29
CA GLY A 56 -11.48 -25.84 3.48
C GLY A 56 -10.76 -25.39 4.76
N LYS A 57 -9.71 -24.57 4.66
CA LYS A 57 -9.02 -23.95 5.81
C LYS A 57 -8.34 -22.65 5.44
N VAL A 58 -8.03 -21.83 6.45
CA VAL A 58 -7.18 -20.65 6.27
C VAL A 58 -5.76 -21.10 5.92
N ARG A 59 -5.14 -20.47 4.90
CA ARG A 59 -3.73 -20.67 4.54
C ARG A 59 -2.99 -19.35 4.58
N ARG A 60 -1.73 -19.38 5.00
CA ARG A 60 -0.90 -18.18 5.14
C ARG A 60 0.44 -18.38 4.46
N TYR A 61 0.94 -17.31 3.85
CA TYR A 61 2.21 -17.30 3.14
C TYR A 61 3.01 -16.06 3.50
N LEU A 62 4.30 -16.20 3.73
CA LEU A 62 5.24 -15.08 3.87
C LEU A 62 6.12 -15.04 2.63
N LEU A 63 5.83 -14.08 1.75
CA LEU A 63 6.50 -13.93 0.46
C LEU A 63 7.65 -12.94 0.58
N THR A 64 8.87 -13.32 0.21
CA THR A 64 10.05 -12.45 0.31
C THR A 64 11.04 -12.69 -0.83
N SER A 65 12.11 -11.89 -0.87
CA SER A 65 13.16 -12.00 -1.86
C SER A 65 14.54 -12.22 -1.24
N ALA A 66 15.42 -12.90 -1.96
CA ALA A 66 16.82 -13.09 -1.57
C ALA A 66 17.73 -12.55 -2.68
N GLN A 67 18.52 -11.55 -2.34
CA GLN A 67 19.50 -10.98 -3.25
C GLN A 67 20.71 -11.90 -3.39
N SER A 68 21.22 -12.06 -4.61
CA SER A 68 22.45 -12.80 -4.84
C SER A 68 23.66 -12.14 -4.18
N ASN A 69 24.67 -12.97 -3.91
CA ASN A 69 26.02 -12.54 -3.52
C ASN A 69 26.04 -11.78 -2.19
N THR A 70 25.17 -12.18 -1.25
CA THR A 70 25.12 -11.61 0.08
C THR A 70 24.49 -12.57 1.08
N GLY A 71 24.88 -12.41 2.36
CA GLY A 71 24.40 -13.25 3.44
C GLY A 71 22.97 -12.92 3.86
N ILE A 72 22.38 -13.81 4.65
CA ILE A 72 21.07 -13.56 5.25
C ILE A 72 21.17 -12.55 6.40
N HIS A 73 20.14 -11.74 6.57
CA HIS A 73 20.02 -10.92 7.77
C HIS A 73 19.49 -11.79 8.93
N ALA A 74 20.40 -12.36 9.73
CA ALA A 74 20.08 -13.37 10.74
C ALA A 74 18.96 -12.97 11.73
N GLY A 75 18.95 -11.72 12.22
CA GLY A 75 17.93 -11.23 13.15
C GLY A 75 16.52 -11.25 12.54
N PHE A 76 16.35 -10.55 11.41
CA PHE A 76 15.13 -10.58 10.62
C PHE A 76 14.71 -11.99 10.22
N TRP A 77 15.62 -12.85 9.75
CA TRP A 77 15.27 -14.22 9.36
C TRP A 77 14.77 -15.06 10.53
N GLY A 78 15.39 -14.93 11.71
CA GLY A 78 14.90 -15.54 12.94
C GLY A 78 13.50 -15.08 13.30
N ASN A 79 13.24 -13.77 13.23
CA ASN A 79 11.93 -13.19 13.51
C ASN A 79 10.87 -13.58 12.46
N LEU A 80 11.24 -13.64 11.18
CA LEU A 80 10.34 -14.04 10.09
C LEU A 80 9.90 -15.50 10.25
N ARG A 81 10.82 -16.41 10.62
CA ARG A 81 10.49 -17.81 10.91
C ARG A 81 9.61 -17.94 12.15
N ALA A 82 9.90 -17.20 13.21
CA ALA A 82 9.04 -17.20 14.40
C ALA A 82 7.62 -16.70 14.10
N LEU A 83 7.49 -15.68 13.24
CA LEU A 83 6.19 -15.21 12.76
C LEU A 83 5.50 -16.26 11.88
N ALA A 84 6.25 -16.93 11.01
CA ALA A 84 5.74 -18.03 10.18
C ALA A 84 5.18 -19.17 11.04
N ASP A 85 5.94 -19.62 12.04
CA ASP A 85 5.54 -20.67 12.96
C ASP A 85 4.30 -20.28 13.76
N HIS A 86 4.23 -19.04 14.26
CA HIS A 86 3.06 -18.53 14.98
C HIS A 86 1.78 -18.55 14.12
N HIS A 87 1.90 -18.23 12.84
CA HIS A 87 0.75 -18.20 11.92
C HIS A 87 0.46 -19.53 11.23
N GLY A 88 1.37 -20.51 11.32
CA GLY A 88 1.39 -21.69 10.46
C GLY A 88 1.54 -21.31 8.98
N ALA A 89 2.34 -20.28 8.68
CA ALA A 89 2.54 -19.75 7.34
C ALA A 89 3.70 -20.43 6.61
N GLU A 90 3.53 -20.65 5.30
CA GLU A 90 4.60 -21.12 4.42
C GLU A 90 5.46 -19.94 3.96
N ILE A 91 6.79 -20.06 4.06
CA ILE A 91 7.70 -19.03 3.55
C ILE A 91 8.03 -19.35 2.09
N MET A 92 7.89 -18.36 1.21
CA MET A 92 8.28 -18.45 -0.19
C MET A 92 9.31 -17.35 -0.50
N VAL A 93 10.47 -17.74 -1.01
CA VAL A 93 11.59 -16.85 -1.31
C VAL A 93 11.89 -16.90 -2.80
N ALA A 94 11.84 -15.77 -3.50
CA ALA A 94 12.36 -15.68 -4.86
C ALA A 94 13.73 -15.00 -4.89
N ARG A 95 14.60 -15.54 -5.72
CA ARG A 95 15.97 -15.09 -5.93
C ARG A 95 15.98 -13.93 -6.91
N ILE A 96 16.57 -12.83 -6.49
CA ILE A 96 16.81 -11.66 -7.34
C ILE A 96 18.29 -11.57 -7.66
N ARG A 97 18.60 -11.56 -8.95
CA ARG A 97 19.98 -11.52 -9.43
C ARG A 97 20.48 -10.08 -9.45
N TYR A 98 21.59 -9.84 -8.79
CA TYR A 98 22.31 -8.58 -8.84
C TYR A 98 23.80 -8.84 -8.66
N ASN A 99 24.47 -9.11 -9.78
CA ASN A 99 25.92 -9.28 -9.83
C ASN A 99 26.56 -8.06 -10.51
N HIS A 100 27.77 -7.69 -10.07
CA HIS A 100 28.51 -6.57 -10.62
C HIS A 100 29.66 -7.10 -11.49
N SER A 101 29.82 -6.54 -12.68
CA SER A 101 30.98 -6.83 -13.52
C SER A 101 32.24 -6.15 -12.98
N GLU A 102 33.42 -6.66 -13.36
CA GLU A 102 34.70 -6.01 -13.07
C GLU A 102 34.72 -4.54 -13.51
N ALA A 103 34.18 -4.26 -14.71
CA ALA A 103 34.07 -2.89 -15.23
C ALA A 103 33.18 -1.98 -14.36
N GLN A 104 32.12 -2.53 -13.74
CA GLN A 104 31.26 -1.77 -12.83
C GLN A 104 31.95 -1.46 -11.51
N VAL A 105 32.63 -2.46 -10.93
CA VAL A 105 33.33 -2.34 -9.64
C VAL A 105 34.57 -1.47 -9.74
N ALA A 106 35.34 -1.55 -10.85
CA ALA A 106 36.53 -0.73 -11.08
C ALA A 106 36.24 0.79 -11.11
N GLN A 107 34.98 1.18 -11.27
CA GLN A 107 34.57 2.58 -11.27
C GLN A 107 33.87 3.02 -9.97
N GLU A 108 33.93 2.19 -8.92
CA GLU A 108 33.55 2.57 -7.56
C GLU A 108 34.65 3.40 -6.89
N LYS A 109 34.28 4.15 -5.85
CA LYS A 109 35.27 4.84 -4.99
C LYS A 109 35.88 3.92 -3.93
N VAL A 110 35.38 2.70 -3.81
CA VAL A 110 35.84 1.69 -2.86
C VAL A 110 36.60 0.60 -3.60
N ASN A 111 37.67 0.09 -2.98
CA ASN A 111 38.45 -1.00 -3.56
C ASN A 111 37.77 -2.34 -3.23
N ARG A 112 36.77 -2.71 -4.03
CA ARG A 112 36.06 -3.99 -3.94
C ARG A 112 36.48 -4.89 -5.11
N ALA A 113 36.50 -6.20 -4.92
CA ALA A 113 36.59 -7.15 -6.03
C ALA A 113 35.21 -7.39 -6.64
N ALA A 114 35.16 -7.69 -7.94
CA ALA A 114 33.95 -8.23 -8.55
C ALA A 114 33.77 -9.70 -8.16
N GLU A 115 32.54 -10.11 -7.90
CA GLU A 115 32.23 -11.52 -7.65
C GLU A 115 31.94 -12.20 -8.99
N THR A 116 32.79 -13.16 -9.34
CA THR A 116 32.66 -13.91 -10.59
C THR A 116 31.62 -15.02 -10.49
N GLU A 117 31.39 -15.54 -9.27
CA GLU A 117 30.40 -16.56 -8.98
C GLU A 117 29.08 -15.94 -8.50
N LEU A 118 27.98 -16.60 -8.86
CA LEU A 118 26.64 -16.25 -8.37
C LEU A 118 26.23 -17.26 -7.30
N TRP A 119 26.00 -16.78 -6.08
CA TRP A 119 25.56 -17.59 -4.96
C TRP A 119 24.43 -16.90 -4.18
N TYR A 120 23.76 -17.67 -3.33
CA TYR A 120 22.68 -17.20 -2.44
C TYR A 120 22.90 -17.80 -1.05
N ALA A 121 22.37 -17.13 -0.03
CA ALA A 121 22.44 -17.61 1.34
C ALA A 121 21.83 -19.02 1.45
N PRO A 122 22.55 -20.04 1.96
CA PRO A 122 22.07 -21.42 1.99
C PRO A 122 20.79 -21.61 2.82
N GLU A 123 20.52 -20.71 3.76
CA GLU A 123 19.32 -20.71 4.62
C GLU A 123 18.02 -20.55 3.82
N VAL A 124 18.06 -19.94 2.62
CA VAL A 124 16.85 -19.76 1.80
C VAL A 124 16.57 -20.94 0.87
N GLU A 125 17.53 -21.85 0.66
CA GLU A 125 17.43 -22.99 -0.27
C GLU A 125 16.14 -23.83 -0.07
N PRO A 126 15.71 -24.15 1.17
CA PRO A 126 14.48 -24.92 1.38
C PRO A 126 13.18 -24.19 1.03
N TYR A 127 13.24 -22.86 0.87
CA TYR A 127 12.08 -21.98 0.72
C TYR A 127 11.99 -21.37 -0.68
N LEU A 128 12.85 -21.80 -1.61
CA LEU A 128 12.93 -21.21 -2.95
C LEU A 128 11.64 -21.45 -3.74
N ALA A 129 11.09 -20.36 -4.29
CA ALA A 129 9.90 -20.33 -5.12
C ALA A 129 10.11 -19.32 -6.27
N ASP A 130 11.02 -19.65 -7.20
CA ASP A 130 11.36 -18.83 -8.37
C ASP A 130 10.44 -19.04 -9.57
N GLU A 131 9.34 -19.77 -9.38
CA GLU A 131 8.31 -19.95 -10.38
C GLU A 131 7.13 -18.99 -10.17
N ARG A 132 6.32 -18.85 -11.22
CA ARG A 132 5.03 -18.18 -11.10
C ARG A 132 4.04 -19.09 -10.39
N VAL A 133 3.40 -18.59 -9.33
CA VAL A 133 2.42 -19.32 -8.53
C VAL A 133 1.13 -18.53 -8.45
N GLU A 134 0.00 -19.14 -8.81
CA GLU A 134 -1.31 -18.62 -8.45
C GLU A 134 -1.63 -19.09 -7.04
N ILE A 135 -1.51 -18.17 -6.06
CA ILE A 135 -1.70 -18.48 -4.65
C ILE A 135 -3.17 -18.81 -4.37
N CYS A 136 -4.06 -18.02 -4.96
CA CYS A 136 -5.51 -18.20 -4.96
C CYS A 136 -6.11 -17.45 -6.17
N PRO A 137 -7.38 -17.68 -6.53
CA PRO A 137 -8.04 -16.88 -7.55
C PRO A 137 -7.88 -15.38 -7.27
N GLY A 138 -7.33 -14.66 -8.25
CA GLY A 138 -7.12 -13.21 -8.16
C GLY A 138 -5.80 -12.76 -7.50
N LEU A 139 -4.90 -13.67 -7.09
CA LEU A 139 -3.59 -13.32 -6.54
C LEU A 139 -2.47 -14.23 -7.06
N ILE A 140 -1.46 -13.61 -7.70
CA ILE A 140 -0.30 -14.29 -8.28
C ILE A 140 0.97 -13.86 -7.56
N TRP A 141 1.82 -14.84 -7.22
CA TRP A 141 3.23 -14.65 -6.91
C TRP A 141 4.05 -14.78 -8.20
N ALA A 142 4.75 -13.72 -8.58
CA ALA A 142 5.64 -13.70 -9.74
C ALA A 142 7.09 -13.95 -9.29
N GLY A 143 7.36 -15.10 -8.68
CA GLY A 143 8.71 -15.48 -8.25
C GLY A 143 9.70 -15.62 -9.40
N ASP A 144 9.19 -15.81 -10.61
CA ASP A 144 9.93 -15.84 -11.87
C ASP A 144 10.40 -14.44 -12.32
N MET A 145 9.84 -13.37 -11.75
CA MET A 145 10.16 -12.01 -12.13
C MET A 145 11.48 -11.56 -11.50
N ASN A 146 12.47 -11.25 -12.34
CA ASN A 146 13.80 -10.84 -11.90
C ASN A 146 14.01 -9.33 -12.10
N ILE A 147 13.31 -8.50 -11.31
CA ILE A 147 13.48 -7.03 -11.31
C ILE A 147 14.86 -6.68 -10.73
N LEU A 148 15.58 -5.77 -11.38
CA LEU A 148 16.86 -5.27 -10.86
C LEU A 148 16.67 -4.62 -9.49
N PRO A 149 17.45 -4.99 -8.45
CA PRO A 149 17.36 -4.38 -7.11
C PRO A 149 17.55 -2.86 -7.06
N THR A 150 18.11 -2.25 -8.12
CA THR A 150 18.29 -0.80 -8.26
C THR A 150 17.14 -0.08 -8.98
N ALA A 151 16.06 -0.79 -9.31
CA ALA A 151 14.88 -0.17 -9.92
C ALA A 151 14.23 0.82 -8.94
N VAL A 152 14.18 2.10 -9.32
CA VAL A 152 13.62 3.17 -8.46
C VAL A 152 12.11 2.97 -8.22
N THR A 153 11.40 2.53 -9.27
CA THR A 153 9.96 2.24 -9.26
C THR A 153 9.75 0.80 -9.74
N PRO A 154 9.90 -0.21 -8.85
CA PRO A 154 9.93 -1.62 -9.26
C PRO A 154 8.62 -2.12 -9.90
N LEU A 155 7.49 -1.45 -9.64
CA LEU A 155 6.17 -1.79 -10.20
C LEU A 155 5.86 -1.09 -11.54
N SER A 156 6.78 -0.29 -12.07
CA SER A 156 6.55 0.47 -13.29
C SER A 156 6.31 -0.44 -14.50
N GLY A 157 5.19 -0.25 -15.20
CA GLY A 157 4.85 -1.01 -16.41
C GLY A 157 4.29 -2.42 -16.15
N LEU A 158 4.05 -2.79 -14.88
CA LEU A 158 3.51 -4.10 -14.51
C LEU A 158 1.99 -4.09 -14.32
N ASP A 159 1.33 -2.98 -14.67
CA ASP A 159 -0.09 -2.74 -14.48
C ASP A 159 -0.98 -3.81 -15.12
N SER A 160 -0.65 -4.30 -16.31
CA SER A 160 -1.44 -5.31 -17.04
C SER A 160 -0.85 -6.72 -16.99
N PHE A 161 0.29 -6.90 -16.31
CA PHE A 161 1.13 -8.12 -16.37
C PHE A 161 0.38 -9.42 -16.06
N THR A 162 -0.57 -9.38 -15.13
CA THR A 162 -1.36 -10.52 -14.65
C THR A 162 -2.83 -10.50 -15.09
N GLY A 163 -3.18 -9.70 -16.11
CA GLY A 163 -4.57 -9.50 -16.48
C GLY A 163 -5.36 -8.85 -15.34
N THR A 164 -6.40 -9.52 -14.84
CA THR A 164 -7.25 -9.02 -13.75
C THR A 164 -6.75 -9.35 -12.34
N ALA A 165 -5.81 -10.29 -12.19
CA ALA A 165 -5.31 -10.69 -10.88
C ALA A 165 -4.35 -9.64 -10.29
N SER A 166 -4.36 -9.53 -8.96
CA SER A 166 -3.31 -8.87 -8.18
C SER A 166 -2.01 -9.67 -8.28
N CYS A 167 -0.87 -9.00 -8.10
CA CYS A 167 0.44 -9.64 -8.25
C CYS A 167 1.43 -9.20 -7.18
N VAL A 168 2.24 -10.15 -6.70
CA VAL A 168 3.33 -9.92 -5.76
C VAL A 168 4.65 -10.20 -6.46
N PHE A 169 5.55 -9.21 -6.44
CA PHE A 169 6.85 -9.26 -7.11
C PHE A 169 8.00 -9.26 -6.08
N PRO A 170 9.01 -10.14 -6.22
CA PRO A 170 10.18 -10.10 -5.36
C PRO A 170 11.02 -8.87 -5.64
N HIS A 171 11.24 -8.04 -4.61
CA HIS A 171 12.12 -6.87 -4.72
C HIS A 171 12.50 -6.35 -3.32
N PRO A 172 13.72 -5.79 -3.10
CA PRO A 172 14.13 -5.34 -1.77
C PRO A 172 13.44 -4.06 -1.28
N GLN A 173 13.01 -3.20 -2.21
CA GLN A 173 12.17 -2.05 -1.88
C GLN A 173 10.72 -2.50 -1.76
N ILE A 174 10.05 -2.16 -0.65
CA ILE A 174 8.60 -2.32 -0.45
C ILE A 174 7.85 -1.24 -1.23
N ALA A 175 6.85 -1.66 -2.00
CA ALA A 175 6.01 -0.83 -2.83
C ALA A 175 4.62 -1.47 -2.99
N LEU A 176 3.63 -0.61 -3.18
CA LEU A 176 2.25 -0.98 -3.44
C LEU A 176 1.68 -0.02 -4.47
N LYS A 177 0.96 -0.56 -5.45
CA LYS A 177 0.19 0.20 -6.42
C LYS A 177 -1.19 -0.42 -6.56
N SER A 178 -2.23 0.33 -6.21
CA SER A 178 -3.59 0.03 -6.64
C SER A 178 -3.76 0.35 -8.14
N ILE A 179 -4.41 -0.53 -8.89
CA ILE A 179 -4.56 -0.47 -10.34
C ILE A 179 -6.03 -0.46 -10.67
N ALA A 180 -6.41 0.46 -11.57
CA ALA A 180 -7.78 0.64 -11.95
C ALA A 180 -8.32 -0.57 -12.72
N THR A 181 -9.51 -1.03 -12.31
CA THR A 181 -10.25 -2.12 -12.94
C THR A 181 -11.61 -1.62 -13.40
N ALA A 182 -12.34 -2.42 -14.19
CA ALA A 182 -13.61 -2.00 -14.76
C ALA A 182 -14.64 -1.60 -13.67
N PRO A 183 -15.60 -0.70 -13.97
CA PRO A 183 -16.67 -0.35 -13.04
C PRO A 183 -17.35 -1.59 -12.44
N GLY A 184 -17.61 -1.56 -11.13
CA GLY A 184 -18.23 -2.67 -10.41
C GLY A 184 -17.30 -3.85 -10.09
N THR A 185 -16.01 -3.76 -10.43
CA THR A 185 -15.00 -4.76 -10.02
C THR A 185 -14.04 -4.17 -8.99
N GLU A 186 -13.60 -4.97 -8.03
CA GLU A 186 -12.60 -4.52 -7.07
C GLU A 186 -11.30 -4.09 -7.77
N ALA A 187 -10.64 -3.07 -7.23
CA ALA A 187 -9.31 -2.70 -7.66
C ALA A 187 -8.32 -3.86 -7.42
N LYS A 188 -7.36 -4.00 -8.32
CA LYS A 188 -6.27 -4.97 -8.16
C LYS A 188 -5.01 -4.30 -7.67
N PHE A 189 -4.15 -5.07 -7.03
CA PHE A 189 -2.96 -4.54 -6.37
C PHE A 189 -1.70 -5.22 -6.87
N ASN A 190 -0.69 -4.41 -7.15
CA ASN A 190 0.67 -4.89 -7.32
C ASN A 190 1.48 -4.57 -6.05
N TYR A 191 2.17 -5.57 -5.52
CA TYR A 191 3.00 -5.48 -4.33
C TYR A 191 4.45 -5.82 -4.64
N THR A 192 5.37 -5.28 -3.86
CA THR A 192 6.69 -5.88 -3.68
C THR A 192 6.90 -6.30 -2.23
N THR A 193 7.90 -7.15 -1.98
CA THR A 193 8.03 -7.87 -0.72
C THR A 193 8.97 -7.22 0.31
N GLY A 194 10.12 -6.69 -0.10
CA GLY A 194 11.31 -6.61 0.75
C GLY A 194 12.22 -7.83 0.56
N ALA A 195 13.37 -7.84 1.26
CA ALA A 195 14.35 -8.91 1.16
C ALA A 195 14.75 -9.49 2.53
N VAL A 196 15.19 -10.76 2.55
CA VAL A 196 15.76 -11.40 3.75
C VAL A 196 17.28 -11.30 3.84
N THR A 197 17.93 -10.91 2.74
CA THR A 197 19.40 -10.81 2.63
C THR A 197 19.91 -9.42 2.96
N LEU A 198 21.19 -9.30 3.32
CA LEU A 198 21.85 -8.04 3.62
C LEU A 198 21.93 -7.11 2.38
N LYS A 199 22.15 -5.82 2.63
CA LYS A 199 22.31 -4.80 1.58
C LYS A 199 23.60 -5.08 0.79
N ASN A 200 23.50 -5.33 -0.52
CA ASN A 200 24.68 -5.50 -1.40
C ASN A 200 24.51 -4.65 -2.66
N TYR A 201 25.01 -3.42 -2.63
CA TYR A 201 24.79 -2.46 -3.72
C TYR A 201 26.08 -1.87 -4.26
N ILE A 202 26.08 -1.59 -5.57
CA ILE A 202 27.19 -0.89 -6.22
C ILE A 202 27.35 0.50 -5.58
N LYS A 203 28.55 0.91 -5.21
CA LYS A 203 28.81 2.18 -4.50
C LYS A 203 28.84 3.37 -5.46
N ARG A 204 27.73 3.54 -6.17
CA ARG A 204 27.44 4.58 -7.18
C ARG A 204 26.01 5.07 -6.99
N LYS A 205 25.63 6.18 -7.63
CA LYS A 205 24.32 6.85 -7.44
C LYS A 205 23.13 5.87 -7.39
N ALA A 206 23.02 4.95 -8.36
CA ALA A 206 21.93 3.99 -8.41
C ALA A 206 21.92 3.02 -7.22
N GLY A 207 23.07 2.44 -6.87
CA GLY A 207 23.17 1.52 -5.75
C GLY A 207 23.04 2.19 -4.39
N LEU A 208 23.59 3.40 -4.19
CA LEU A 208 23.40 4.16 -2.95
C LEU A 208 21.93 4.54 -2.71
N LYS A 209 21.20 4.89 -3.76
CA LYS A 209 19.74 5.10 -3.68
C LYS A 209 19.00 3.81 -3.33
N ALA A 210 19.37 2.69 -3.94
CA ALA A 210 18.75 1.40 -3.68
C ALA A 210 19.05 0.90 -2.26
N GLU A 211 20.26 1.12 -1.78
CA GLU A 211 20.70 0.82 -0.41
C GLU A 211 19.87 1.57 0.63
N PHE A 212 19.56 2.85 0.37
CA PHE A 212 18.68 3.65 1.23
C PHE A 212 17.24 3.11 1.26
N HIS A 213 16.73 2.58 0.15
CA HIS A 213 15.36 2.04 0.06
C HIS A 213 15.26 0.52 0.28
N HIS A 214 16.37 -0.15 0.58
CA HIS A 214 16.36 -1.57 0.90
C HIS A 214 15.63 -1.79 2.23
N ALA A 215 14.58 -2.60 2.18
CA ALA A 215 13.81 -2.98 3.35
C ALA A 215 14.00 -4.47 3.64
N PHE A 216 14.40 -4.78 4.87
CA PHE A 216 14.24 -6.13 5.39
C PHE A 216 12.75 -6.39 5.57
N GLY A 217 12.19 -7.30 4.78
CA GLY A 217 10.75 -7.43 4.72
C GLY A 217 10.21 -8.63 3.95
N ALA A 218 8.91 -8.81 4.11
CA ALA A 218 8.11 -9.80 3.41
C ALA A 218 6.69 -9.24 3.17
N LEU A 219 5.89 -9.96 2.40
CA LEU A 219 4.45 -9.74 2.33
C LEU A 219 3.75 -10.95 2.97
N LEU A 220 3.00 -10.72 4.04
CA LEU A 220 2.12 -11.72 4.62
C LEU A 220 0.84 -11.76 3.78
N VAL A 221 0.53 -12.93 3.22
CA VAL A 221 -0.71 -13.22 2.52
C VAL A 221 -1.52 -14.22 3.34
N GLU A 222 -2.78 -13.90 3.61
CA GLU A 222 -3.72 -14.79 4.28
C GLU A 222 -4.89 -15.09 3.34
N VAL A 223 -5.18 -16.36 3.08
CA VAL A 223 -6.28 -16.81 2.23
C VAL A 223 -7.28 -17.56 3.11
N THR A 224 -8.50 -17.04 3.20
CA THR A 224 -9.61 -17.67 3.93
C THR A 224 -10.01 -19.01 3.31
N ALA A 225 -10.77 -19.82 4.05
CA ALA A 225 -11.35 -21.05 3.52
C ALA A 225 -12.27 -20.83 2.29
N LYS A 226 -12.78 -19.60 2.09
CA LYS A 226 -13.61 -19.19 0.95
C LYS A 226 -12.81 -18.59 -0.21
N GLY A 227 -11.49 -18.51 -0.12
CA GLY A 227 -10.63 -17.93 -1.16
C GLY A 227 -10.52 -16.40 -1.15
N ILE A 228 -11.18 -15.70 -0.21
CA ILE A 228 -10.92 -14.27 0.04
C ILE A 228 -9.52 -14.15 0.63
N TRP A 229 -8.71 -13.23 0.11
CA TRP A 229 -7.34 -13.06 0.52
C TRP A 229 -7.06 -11.65 1.06
N PHE A 230 -6.08 -11.56 1.96
CA PHE A 230 -5.57 -10.33 2.55
C PHE A 230 -4.06 -10.30 2.39
N ALA A 231 -3.49 -9.11 2.20
CA ALA A 231 -2.05 -8.93 2.10
C ALA A 231 -1.60 -7.75 2.97
N ARG A 232 -0.54 -7.95 3.77
CA ARG A 232 0.06 -6.91 4.62
C ARG A 232 1.58 -6.93 4.54
N GLN A 233 2.20 -5.75 4.56
CA GLN A 233 3.65 -5.61 4.49
C GLN A 233 4.27 -5.91 5.85
N ILE A 234 5.19 -6.86 5.87
CA ILE A 234 6.12 -7.07 6.98
C ILE A 234 7.36 -6.23 6.69
N ASN A 235 7.54 -5.14 7.45
CA ASN A 235 8.65 -4.21 7.28
C ASN A 235 9.44 -4.13 8.58
N ALA A 236 10.58 -4.82 8.62
CA ALA A 236 11.39 -4.91 9.81
C ALA A 236 12.29 -3.69 9.99
N THR A 237 12.73 -3.45 11.23
CA THR A 237 13.81 -2.50 11.52
C THR A 237 15.15 -3.03 10.98
N ASP A 238 16.20 -2.19 10.99
CA ASP A 238 17.55 -2.66 10.63
C ASP A 238 18.09 -3.72 11.61
N ALA A 239 17.50 -3.88 12.80
CA ALA A 239 17.81 -4.97 13.73
C ALA A 239 16.98 -6.24 13.45
N GLY A 240 15.95 -6.14 12.60
CA GLY A 240 15.04 -7.23 12.23
C GLY A 240 13.76 -7.33 13.07
N GLU A 241 13.49 -6.39 13.98
CA GLU A 241 12.23 -6.35 14.76
C GLU A 241 11.03 -6.16 13.83
N ILE A 242 9.97 -6.93 14.06
CA ILE A 242 8.73 -6.92 13.26
C ILE A 242 7.54 -6.54 14.14
N TYR A 243 6.62 -5.78 13.57
CA TYR A 243 5.23 -5.68 14.04
C TYR A 243 4.29 -6.16 12.93
N ASP A 244 3.23 -6.87 13.31
CA ASP A 244 2.05 -7.12 12.47
C ASP A 244 0.82 -7.03 13.37
N LEU A 245 -0.06 -6.06 13.10
CA LEU A 245 -1.27 -5.81 13.90
C LEU A 245 -0.92 -5.56 15.38
N ASP A 246 -1.35 -6.43 16.30
CA ASP A 246 -1.04 -6.36 17.73
C ASP A 246 0.17 -7.22 18.13
N LEU A 247 0.82 -7.86 17.16
CA LEU A 247 1.99 -8.71 17.36
C LEU A 247 3.29 -7.91 17.27
N ARG A 248 4.25 -8.30 18.11
CA ARG A 248 5.66 -7.90 18.02
C ARG A 248 6.52 -9.14 18.00
N VAL A 249 7.47 -9.20 17.06
CA VAL A 249 8.45 -10.27 16.97
C VAL A 249 9.86 -9.70 17.09
N ASP A 250 10.57 -10.15 18.12
CA ASP A 250 11.91 -9.70 18.45
C ASP A 250 12.71 -10.85 19.09
N GLY A 251 13.97 -11.02 18.70
CA GLY A 251 14.81 -12.15 19.15
C GLY A 251 14.19 -13.53 18.95
N GLY A 252 13.38 -13.74 17.92
CA GLY A 252 12.67 -14.99 17.64
C GLY A 252 11.42 -15.23 18.51
N LYS A 253 11.01 -14.26 19.32
CA LYS A 253 9.86 -14.38 20.23
C LYS A 253 8.69 -13.54 19.74
N VAL A 254 7.52 -14.18 19.59
CA VAL A 254 6.25 -13.49 19.29
C VAL A 254 5.55 -13.12 20.59
N THR A 255 5.10 -11.87 20.69
CA THR A 255 4.27 -11.35 21.79
C THR A 255 3.09 -10.58 21.22
N SER A 256 1.92 -10.63 21.86
CA SER A 256 0.68 -9.99 21.41
C SER A 256 0.24 -8.85 22.35
N GLY A 257 -0.84 -8.15 21.99
CA GLY A 257 -1.40 -7.06 22.79
C GLY A 257 -0.64 -5.73 22.67
N HIS A 258 0.25 -5.59 21.67
CA HIS A 258 0.92 -4.34 21.39
C HIS A 258 -0.02 -3.39 20.68
N ARG A 259 -0.33 -2.26 21.32
CA ARG A 259 -1.23 -1.25 20.76
C ARG A 259 -0.63 -0.62 19.51
N LEU A 260 -1.47 -0.38 18.50
CA LEU A 260 -1.10 0.39 17.32
C LEU A 260 -0.75 1.84 17.70
N GLU A 261 0.27 2.43 17.07
CA GLU A 261 0.68 3.80 17.39
C GLU A 261 -0.25 4.82 16.74
N VAL A 262 -0.48 4.68 15.42
CA VAL A 262 -1.41 5.52 14.66
C VAL A 262 -2.24 4.67 13.71
N PHE A 263 -3.56 4.86 13.74
CA PHE A 263 -4.51 4.38 12.75
C PHE A 263 -4.88 5.53 11.80
N THR A 264 -4.61 5.37 10.51
CA THR A 264 -5.02 6.33 9.47
C THR A 264 -6.00 5.61 8.54
N PRO A 265 -7.33 5.74 8.73
CA PRO A 265 -8.32 5.18 7.81
C PRO A 265 -8.22 5.81 6.42
N GLY A 266 -8.92 5.20 5.45
CA GLY A 266 -9.19 5.87 4.17
C GLY A 266 -10.00 7.14 4.37
N ASP A 267 -10.06 7.97 3.32
CA ASP A 267 -10.86 9.20 3.31
C ASP A 267 -12.32 8.90 3.71
N ILE A 268 -12.91 9.74 4.56
CA ILE A 268 -14.10 9.35 5.33
C ILE A 268 -15.41 9.69 4.62
N HIS A 269 -15.53 10.90 4.06
CA HIS A 269 -16.76 11.46 3.49
C HIS A 269 -18.00 11.08 4.33
N GLY A 270 -18.17 11.69 5.50
CA GLY A 270 -18.97 11.13 6.60
C GLY A 270 -20.42 10.77 6.29
N VAL A 271 -21.07 11.48 5.36
CA VAL A 271 -22.43 11.16 4.89
C VAL A 271 -22.49 10.04 3.84
N LYS A 272 -21.35 9.69 3.24
CA LYS A 272 -21.15 8.61 2.27
C LYS A 272 -20.37 7.43 2.85
N LEU A 273 -20.07 7.44 4.14
CA LEU A 273 -19.34 6.36 4.81
C LEU A 273 -20.01 5.01 4.50
N ASP A 274 -19.23 4.04 4.03
CA ASP A 274 -19.77 2.72 3.74
C ASP A 274 -20.18 2.03 5.05
N PRO A 275 -21.45 1.59 5.21
CA PRO A 275 -21.91 1.01 6.48
C PRO A 275 -21.20 -0.29 6.87
N GLU A 276 -20.81 -1.14 5.91
CA GLU A 276 -20.08 -2.37 6.19
C GLU A 276 -18.65 -2.05 6.66
N VAL A 277 -18.01 -1.05 6.05
CA VAL A 277 -16.71 -0.54 6.50
C VAL A 277 -16.80 0.08 7.89
N ALA A 278 -17.84 0.89 8.14
CA ALA A 278 -18.07 1.52 9.43
C ALA A 278 -18.17 0.48 10.56
N GLU A 279 -18.96 -0.57 10.36
CA GLU A 279 -19.10 -1.67 11.32
C GLU A 279 -17.80 -2.47 11.47
N THR A 280 -17.12 -2.78 10.36
CA THR A 280 -15.87 -3.54 10.38
C THR A 280 -14.75 -2.82 11.16
N VAL A 281 -14.73 -1.48 11.09
CA VAL A 281 -13.64 -0.66 11.64
C VAL A 281 -13.97 -0.13 13.03
N TRP A 282 -15.13 0.50 13.18
CA TRP A 282 -15.55 1.20 14.39
C TRP A 282 -16.78 0.58 15.07
N GLY A 283 -17.34 -0.50 14.54
CA GLY A 283 -18.33 -1.31 15.26
C GLY A 283 -17.73 -1.97 16.51
N ASP A 284 -18.60 -2.51 17.35
CA ASP A 284 -18.18 -3.14 18.61
C ASP A 284 -17.26 -4.33 18.35
N GLY A 285 -16.03 -4.27 18.87
CA GLY A 285 -15.02 -5.30 18.61
C GLY A 285 -14.40 -5.25 17.21
N GLY A 286 -14.66 -4.19 16.44
CA GLY A 286 -14.07 -3.92 15.14
C GLY A 286 -12.56 -3.69 15.18
N MET A 287 -11.99 -3.25 14.06
CA MET A 287 -10.54 -3.04 13.94
C MET A 287 -9.98 -2.08 15.01
N VAL A 288 -10.65 -0.96 15.29
CA VAL A 288 -10.18 0.04 16.26
C VAL A 288 -10.22 -0.50 17.69
N ASP A 289 -11.25 -1.27 18.04
CA ASP A 289 -11.37 -1.91 19.36
C ASP A 289 -10.37 -3.04 19.54
N THR A 290 -10.07 -3.78 18.46
CA THR A 290 -9.08 -4.87 18.46
C THR A 290 -7.65 -4.32 18.60
N LEU A 291 -7.28 -3.34 17.78
CA LEU A 291 -5.89 -2.83 17.70
C LEU A 291 -5.60 -1.73 18.73
N ARG A 292 -6.65 -1.17 19.34
CA ARG A 292 -6.60 -0.13 20.37
C ARG A 292 -5.57 0.96 20.07
N PRO A 293 -5.68 1.66 18.92
CA PRO A 293 -4.68 2.66 18.53
C PRO A 293 -4.50 3.73 19.61
N ARG A 294 -3.31 4.32 19.68
CA ARG A 294 -3.05 5.49 20.54
C ARG A 294 -3.55 6.78 19.90
N HIS A 295 -3.47 6.85 18.58
CA HIS A 295 -3.89 7.99 17.79
C HIS A 295 -4.69 7.51 16.57
N GLN A 296 -5.69 8.29 16.17
CA GLN A 296 -6.45 8.12 14.95
C GLN A 296 -6.37 9.42 14.15
N VAL A 297 -6.10 9.33 12.85
CA VAL A 297 -5.94 10.51 11.98
C VAL A 297 -6.89 10.38 10.79
N LEU A 298 -7.98 11.13 10.86
CA LEU A 298 -9.06 11.14 9.87
C LEU A 298 -8.75 12.15 8.76
N ASN A 299 -9.05 11.78 7.53
CA ASN A 299 -8.83 12.56 6.32
C ASN A 299 -10.14 12.71 5.55
N ASP A 300 -10.32 13.85 4.88
CA ASP A 300 -11.47 14.15 4.01
C ASP A 300 -12.80 13.76 4.67
N VAL A 301 -13.09 14.36 5.83
CA VAL A 301 -14.27 14.00 6.62
C VAL A 301 -15.56 14.53 6.00
N LEU A 302 -15.51 15.65 5.30
CA LEU A 302 -16.64 16.26 4.61
C LEU A 302 -16.70 15.75 3.16
N ASP A 303 -17.89 15.49 2.63
CA ASP A 303 -18.06 15.21 1.19
C ASP A 303 -18.30 16.50 0.41
N PHE A 304 -19.01 17.44 1.03
CA PHE A 304 -19.51 18.67 0.46
C PHE A 304 -20.44 18.43 -0.74
N GLY A 305 -21.16 17.31 -0.74
CA GLY A 305 -22.07 16.88 -1.79
C GLY A 305 -23.15 17.90 -2.18
N PRO A 306 -23.89 18.53 -1.24
CA PRO A 306 -25.00 19.44 -1.54
C PRO A 306 -24.62 20.59 -2.48
N ARG A 307 -23.41 21.14 -2.34
CA ARG A 307 -22.91 22.28 -3.15
C ARG A 307 -21.53 22.01 -3.74
N SER A 308 -21.26 20.75 -4.07
CA SER A 308 -20.04 20.36 -4.77
C SER A 308 -19.95 21.03 -6.13
N HIS A 309 -18.74 21.44 -6.50
CA HIS A 309 -18.45 22.02 -7.81
C HIS A 309 -18.54 21.00 -8.95
N HIS A 310 -18.71 19.70 -8.64
CA HIS A 310 -18.94 18.63 -9.61
C HIS A 310 -20.43 18.44 -9.96
N ASN A 311 -21.35 19.04 -9.21
CA ASN A 311 -22.77 18.82 -9.40
C ASN A 311 -23.27 19.42 -10.72
N THR A 312 -24.02 18.64 -11.48
CA THR A 312 -24.85 19.12 -12.57
C THR A 312 -26.18 19.65 -12.04
N PHE A 313 -26.96 20.31 -12.91
CA PHE A 313 -28.32 20.75 -12.56
C PHE A 313 -29.19 19.59 -12.05
N PHE A 314 -29.12 18.42 -12.70
CA PHE A 314 -29.93 17.28 -12.29
C PHE A 314 -29.47 16.66 -10.97
N ASP A 315 -28.18 16.74 -10.63
CA ASP A 315 -27.67 16.30 -9.33
C ASP A 315 -28.21 17.20 -8.20
N LEU A 316 -28.30 18.51 -8.43
CA LEU A 316 -28.90 19.45 -7.47
C LEU A 316 -30.41 19.19 -7.29
N VAL A 317 -31.12 18.88 -8.37
CA VAL A 317 -32.54 18.51 -8.31
C VAL A 317 -32.73 17.19 -7.56
N ALA A 318 -31.89 16.19 -7.80
CA ALA A 318 -31.94 14.93 -7.07
C ALA A 318 -31.70 15.15 -5.56
N ALA A 319 -30.66 15.91 -5.21
CA ALA A 319 -30.36 16.25 -3.82
C ALA A 319 -31.55 16.94 -3.11
N LEU A 320 -32.28 17.82 -3.80
CA LEU A 320 -33.49 18.46 -3.26
C LEU A 320 -34.60 17.44 -2.94
N TYR A 321 -34.85 16.48 -3.83
CA TYR A 321 -35.88 15.45 -3.60
C TYR A 321 -35.45 14.41 -2.56
N ASP A 322 -34.15 14.13 -2.46
CA ASP A 322 -33.56 13.24 -1.46
C ASP A 322 -33.37 13.92 -0.10
N LYS A 323 -33.68 15.23 0.02
CA LYS A 323 -33.45 16.07 1.20
C LYS A 323 -31.98 16.09 1.65
N ALA A 324 -31.08 16.01 0.68
CA ALA A 324 -29.62 16.03 0.86
C ALA A 324 -29.01 17.32 0.29
N ASP A 325 -29.77 18.41 0.26
CA ASP A 325 -29.40 19.70 -0.36
C ASP A 325 -28.95 20.78 0.64
N SER A 326 -28.93 20.42 1.93
CA SER A 326 -28.51 21.27 3.05
C SER A 326 -27.08 20.98 3.49
N VAL A 327 -26.21 21.99 3.38
CA VAL A 327 -24.81 21.97 3.85
C VAL A 327 -24.75 21.85 5.37
N GLU A 328 -25.64 22.53 6.10
CA GLU A 328 -25.66 22.47 7.57
C GLU A 328 -26.07 21.07 8.07
N ASP A 329 -27.00 20.41 7.37
CA ASP A 329 -27.39 19.05 7.70
C ASP A 329 -26.28 18.05 7.41
N GLU A 330 -25.56 18.18 6.28
CA GLU A 330 -24.38 17.35 6.00
C GLU A 330 -23.31 17.47 7.10
N ILE A 331 -23.03 18.68 7.58
CA ILE A 331 -22.06 18.91 8.66
C ILE A 331 -22.56 18.26 9.96
N ARG A 332 -23.86 18.33 10.26
CA ARG A 332 -24.46 17.70 11.45
C ARG A 332 -24.40 16.17 11.39
N ASP A 333 -24.71 15.60 10.23
CA ASP A 333 -24.69 14.16 10.01
C ASP A 333 -23.25 13.64 10.05
N THR A 334 -22.32 14.37 9.42
CA THR A 334 -20.89 14.07 9.51
C THR A 334 -20.38 14.16 10.94
N ALA A 335 -20.74 15.19 11.73
CA ALA A 335 -20.37 15.28 13.15
C ALA A 335 -20.88 14.06 13.93
N THR A 336 -22.13 13.64 13.68
CA THR A 336 -22.73 12.45 14.29
C THR A 336 -21.94 11.19 13.95
N THR A 337 -21.52 11.03 12.69
CA THR A 337 -20.67 9.93 12.23
C THR A 337 -19.30 9.95 12.93
N LEU A 338 -18.62 11.10 12.96
CA LEU A 338 -17.30 11.24 13.58
C LEU A 338 -17.33 10.96 15.09
N ASN A 339 -18.38 11.39 15.78
CA ASN A 339 -18.56 11.12 17.21
C ASN A 339 -18.63 9.63 17.53
N ARG A 340 -19.12 8.78 16.62
CA ARG A 340 -19.14 7.31 16.79
C ARG A 340 -17.76 6.66 16.64
N MET A 341 -16.81 7.38 16.04
CA MET A 341 -15.44 6.91 15.82
C MET A 341 -14.50 7.18 17.01
N THR A 342 -14.94 7.95 18.01
CA THR A 342 -14.10 8.27 19.17
C THR A 342 -14.02 7.11 20.15
N ARG A 343 -12.89 7.01 20.86
CA ARG A 343 -12.66 6.01 21.91
C ARG A 343 -11.88 6.63 23.06
N PRO A 344 -12.15 6.26 24.34
CA PRO A 344 -11.45 6.84 25.49
C PRO A 344 -9.93 6.63 25.51
N TRP A 345 -9.41 5.63 24.78
CA TRP A 345 -7.99 5.30 24.74
C TRP A 345 -7.24 5.88 23.53
N THR A 346 -7.94 6.55 22.60
CA THR A 346 -7.36 7.09 21.36
C THR A 346 -7.50 8.61 21.31
N LYS A 347 -6.48 9.29 20.81
CA LYS A 347 -6.59 10.71 20.42
C LYS A 347 -7.00 10.79 18.96
N THR A 348 -8.07 11.51 18.65
CA THR A 348 -8.56 11.63 17.27
C THR A 348 -8.20 12.99 16.70
N TYR A 349 -7.60 12.98 15.52
CA TYR A 349 -7.27 14.17 14.75
C TYR A 349 -8.05 14.16 13.44
N VAL A 350 -8.45 15.33 12.97
CA VAL A 350 -8.93 15.56 11.61
C VAL A 350 -7.92 16.43 10.90
N VAL A 351 -7.39 15.96 9.78
CA VAL A 351 -6.45 16.71 8.95
C VAL A 351 -7.24 17.61 8.01
N LYS A 352 -6.85 18.89 7.88
CA LYS A 352 -7.45 19.78 6.89
C LYS A 352 -7.23 19.23 5.47
N SER A 353 -8.34 18.93 4.79
CA SER A 353 -8.41 18.36 3.45
C SER A 353 -9.03 19.32 2.43
N ASN A 354 -8.98 18.98 1.15
CA ASN A 354 -9.58 19.83 0.10
C ASN A 354 -11.11 19.90 0.19
N HIS A 355 -11.81 18.86 0.68
CA HIS A 355 -13.26 18.96 0.85
C HIS A 355 -13.65 19.89 2.01
N ASP A 356 -12.83 20.00 3.05
CA ASP A 356 -13.05 21.01 4.10
C ASP A 356 -12.92 22.44 3.52
N GLU A 357 -12.00 22.63 2.57
CA GLU A 357 -11.80 23.90 1.86
C GLU A 357 -12.90 24.21 0.84
N HIS A 358 -13.73 23.23 0.46
CA HIS A 358 -14.94 23.51 -0.32
C HIS A 358 -15.93 24.37 0.47
N LEU A 359 -16.03 24.18 1.79
CA LEU A 359 -16.84 25.06 2.65
C LEU A 359 -16.29 26.49 2.66
N ASP A 360 -14.96 26.63 2.78
CA ASP A 360 -14.28 27.92 2.70
C ASP A 360 -14.58 28.65 1.38
N ARG A 361 -14.44 27.93 0.25
CA ARG A 361 -14.72 28.46 -1.09
C ARG A 361 -16.20 28.79 -1.29
N TRP A 362 -17.10 27.96 -0.77
CA TRP A 362 -18.54 28.19 -0.90
C TRP A 362 -18.96 29.47 -0.18
N VAL A 363 -18.50 29.68 1.06
CA VAL A 363 -18.74 30.94 1.81
C VAL A 363 -18.16 32.17 1.10
N GLU A 364 -17.05 32.03 0.38
CA GLU A 364 -16.43 33.13 -0.35
C GLU A 364 -17.15 33.48 -1.67
N THR A 365 -17.65 32.47 -2.39
CA THR A 365 -18.03 32.64 -3.81
C THR A 365 -19.51 32.41 -4.12
N ALA A 366 -20.26 31.74 -3.25
CA ALA A 366 -21.66 31.43 -3.52
C ALA A 366 -22.59 32.64 -3.32
N ASP A 367 -23.66 32.71 -4.11
CA ASP A 367 -24.73 33.68 -3.90
C ASP A 367 -25.87 33.04 -3.09
N PHE A 368 -25.86 33.28 -1.78
CA PHE A 368 -26.88 32.76 -0.85
C PHE A 368 -28.32 33.12 -1.23
N ARG A 369 -28.54 34.20 -1.99
CA ARG A 369 -29.89 34.60 -2.44
C ARG A 369 -30.46 33.64 -3.48
N ARG A 370 -29.59 32.90 -4.16
CA ARG A 370 -29.95 31.86 -5.14
C ARG A 370 -30.02 30.47 -4.50
N ASP A 371 -29.74 30.38 -3.21
CA ASP A 371 -29.71 29.14 -2.43
C ASP A 371 -30.42 29.34 -1.08
N PRO A 372 -31.75 29.56 -1.09
CA PRO A 372 -32.50 29.93 0.11
C PRO A 372 -32.45 28.88 1.23
N ILE A 373 -32.28 27.60 0.87
CA ILE A 373 -32.18 26.49 1.84
C ILE A 373 -30.93 26.62 2.70
N ASN A 374 -29.80 27.03 2.10
CA ASN A 374 -28.54 27.19 2.81
C ASN A 374 -28.26 28.63 3.27
N ALA A 375 -29.13 29.59 2.93
CA ALA A 375 -28.86 31.01 3.14
C ALA A 375 -28.60 31.38 4.60
N ALA A 376 -29.36 30.82 5.54
CA ALA A 376 -29.19 31.09 6.96
C ALA A 376 -27.83 30.60 7.49
N PHE A 377 -27.46 29.35 7.13
CA PHE A 377 -26.16 28.78 7.49
C PHE A 377 -25.01 29.55 6.84
N PHE A 378 -25.12 29.87 5.55
CA PHE A 378 -24.16 30.68 4.82
C PHE A 378 -23.87 32.00 5.55
N LEU A 379 -24.91 32.78 5.87
CA LEU A 379 -24.75 34.08 6.51
C LEU A 379 -24.09 33.96 7.89
N THR A 380 -24.43 32.91 8.63
CA THR A 380 -23.83 32.63 9.95
C THR A 380 -22.35 32.28 9.82
N ALA A 381 -22.00 31.40 8.87
CA ALA A 381 -20.62 31.00 8.59
C ALA A 381 -19.77 32.17 8.09
N ALA A 382 -20.30 32.98 7.17
CA ALA A 382 -19.66 34.19 6.67
C ALA A 382 -19.42 35.20 7.80
N ALA A 383 -20.41 35.45 8.64
CA ALA A 383 -20.28 36.35 9.78
C ALA A 383 -19.22 35.87 10.78
N ALA A 384 -19.14 34.56 11.05
CA ALA A 384 -18.11 33.99 11.91
C ALA A 384 -16.69 34.21 11.35
N LYS A 385 -16.51 33.99 10.04
CA LYS A 385 -15.23 34.22 9.35
C LYS A 385 -14.84 35.70 9.35
N VAL A 386 -15.79 36.61 9.09
CA VAL A 386 -15.56 38.07 9.18
C VAL A 386 -15.17 38.46 10.61
N ALA A 387 -15.87 37.94 11.62
CA ALA A 387 -15.56 38.24 13.02
C ALA A 387 -14.17 37.73 13.42
N ALA A 388 -13.74 36.57 12.93
CA ALA A 388 -12.38 36.08 13.13
C ALA A 388 -11.33 37.03 12.51
N ILE A 389 -11.57 37.50 11.28
CA ILE A 389 -10.69 38.48 10.62
C ILE A 389 -10.62 39.79 11.42
N GLN A 390 -11.76 40.30 11.90
CA GLN A 390 -11.81 41.51 12.74
C GLN A 390 -10.98 41.36 14.02
N ARG A 391 -10.95 40.16 14.59
CA ARG A 391 -10.12 39.82 15.76
C ARG A 391 -8.67 39.49 15.42
N GLN A 392 -8.30 39.48 14.14
CA GLN A 392 -6.99 39.02 13.65
C GLN A 392 -6.67 37.58 14.10
N ASP A 393 -7.70 36.75 14.22
CA ASP A 393 -7.59 35.35 14.60
C ASP A 393 -7.14 34.50 13.41
N THR A 394 -5.83 34.33 13.28
CA THR A 394 -5.21 33.51 12.22
C THR A 394 -5.35 32.01 12.43
N GLY A 395 -5.87 31.59 13.60
CA GLY A 395 -6.12 30.19 13.94
C GLY A 395 -7.54 29.71 13.61
N PHE A 396 -8.43 30.60 13.18
CA PHE A 396 -9.81 30.24 12.86
C PHE A 396 -9.88 29.31 11.65
N ASP A 397 -10.44 28.12 11.86
CA ASP A 397 -10.79 27.18 10.80
C ASP A 397 -12.32 27.06 10.68
N LEU A 398 -12.83 27.31 9.48
CA LEU A 398 -14.28 27.36 9.26
C LEU A 398 -14.95 25.99 9.40
N ALA A 399 -14.28 24.91 8.98
CA ALA A 399 -14.82 23.56 9.11
C ALA A 399 -14.84 23.16 10.59
N ALA A 400 -13.75 23.38 11.33
CA ALA A 400 -13.69 23.12 12.77
C ALA A 400 -14.79 23.88 13.53
N TRP A 401 -14.98 25.17 13.22
CA TRP A 401 -16.06 25.98 13.81
C TRP A 401 -17.46 25.41 13.49
N ALA A 402 -17.68 24.98 12.24
CA ALA A 402 -18.98 24.44 11.83
C ALA A 402 -19.27 23.10 12.53
N PHE A 403 -18.26 22.24 12.66
CA PHE A 403 -18.37 20.98 13.38
C PHE A 403 -18.58 21.16 14.89
N GLU A 404 -17.91 22.14 15.52
CA GLU A 404 -18.15 22.47 16.92
C GLU A 404 -19.62 22.88 17.16
N ARG A 405 -20.18 23.72 16.28
CA ARG A 405 -21.61 24.07 16.31
C ARG A 405 -22.53 22.87 16.11
N ALA A 406 -22.08 21.89 15.33
CA ALA A 406 -22.76 20.62 15.12
C ALA A 406 -22.58 19.62 16.26
N LYS A 407 -22.03 20.04 17.41
CA LYS A 407 -21.80 19.22 18.61
C LYS A 407 -20.83 18.06 18.37
N LEU A 408 -19.76 18.32 17.61
CA LEU A 408 -18.64 17.41 17.53
C LEU A 408 -18.04 17.16 18.93
N ASP A 409 -17.64 15.93 19.20
CA ASP A 409 -16.93 15.52 20.41
C ASP A 409 -15.65 16.37 20.56
N PRO A 410 -15.46 17.09 21.69
CA PRO A 410 -14.28 17.92 21.91
C PRO A 410 -12.97 17.12 21.97
N ALA A 411 -13.03 15.79 22.06
CA ALA A 411 -11.86 14.93 21.93
C ALA A 411 -11.31 14.85 20.48
N ILE A 412 -12.08 15.28 19.48
CA ILE A 412 -11.65 15.34 18.08
C ILE A 412 -11.00 16.69 17.82
N ARG A 413 -9.71 16.67 17.46
CA ARG A 413 -8.94 17.89 17.18
C ARG A 413 -8.72 18.10 15.69
N PHE A 414 -9.16 19.24 15.16
CA PHE A 414 -8.83 19.67 13.80
C PHE A 414 -7.40 20.21 13.74
N LEU A 415 -6.65 19.80 12.72
CA LEU A 415 -5.30 20.26 12.43
C LEU A 415 -5.33 21.23 11.23
N PRO A 416 -4.90 22.49 11.38
CA PRO A 416 -4.78 23.40 10.26
C PRO A 416 -3.60 23.02 9.35
N ARG A 417 -3.61 23.47 8.09
CA ARG A 417 -2.58 23.14 7.07
C ARG A 417 -1.13 23.40 7.48
N HIS A 418 -0.90 24.36 8.38
CA HIS A 418 0.44 24.76 8.82
C HIS A 418 0.90 24.01 10.08
N GLU A 419 0.01 23.27 10.75
CA GLU A 419 0.38 22.49 11.92
C GLU A 419 1.06 21.19 11.49
N ARG A 420 2.14 20.83 12.18
CA ARG A 420 2.85 19.56 11.97
C ARG A 420 2.41 18.54 13.02
N LEU A 421 1.95 17.38 12.57
CA LEU A 421 1.70 16.21 13.42
C LEU A 421 2.68 15.11 13.03
N GLU A 422 3.72 14.94 13.85
CA GLU A 422 4.69 13.88 13.68
C GLU A 422 4.61 12.88 14.83
N ILE A 423 4.38 11.62 14.50
CA ILE A 423 4.30 10.52 15.47
C ILE A 423 5.09 9.35 14.89
N ALA A 424 5.99 8.79 15.71
CA ALA A 424 6.91 7.71 15.32
C ALA A 424 7.74 8.04 14.06
N GLU A 425 8.24 9.29 13.99
CA GLU A 425 9.03 9.83 12.85
C GLU A 425 8.28 9.84 11.51
N VAL A 426 6.95 9.81 11.54
CA VAL A 426 6.07 9.85 10.37
C VAL A 426 5.16 11.06 10.48
N ARG A 427 5.04 11.82 9.40
CA ARG A 427 4.08 12.92 9.24
C ARG A 427 2.68 12.36 9.02
N HIS A 428 1.70 12.92 9.74
CA HIS A 428 0.27 12.57 9.62
C HIS A 428 -0.61 13.82 9.43
N ASP A 429 -0.02 14.99 9.22
CA ASP A 429 -0.72 16.28 9.09
C ASP A 429 -1.07 16.67 7.65
N GLN A 430 -0.78 15.82 6.67
CA GLN A 430 -0.99 16.13 5.26
C GLN A 430 -2.05 15.21 4.68
N HIS A 431 -3.13 15.79 4.18
CA HIS A 431 -4.14 15.04 3.43
C HIS A 431 -3.57 14.49 2.11
N GLY A 432 -2.67 15.24 1.48
CA GLY A 432 -1.95 14.81 0.27
C GLY A 432 -2.56 15.30 -1.05
N ASP A 433 -3.53 16.22 -0.99
CA ASP A 433 -4.09 16.96 -2.12
C ASP A 433 -3.12 18.00 -2.68
N LEU A 434 -2.29 18.58 -1.81
CA LEU A 434 -1.23 19.51 -2.17
C LEU A 434 0.13 18.82 -2.15
N GLY A 435 0.83 18.91 -3.27
CA GLY A 435 2.22 18.53 -3.45
C GLY A 435 3.17 19.73 -3.37
N PRO A 436 4.46 19.51 -3.66
CA PRO A 436 5.47 20.57 -3.64
C PRO A 436 5.07 21.77 -4.51
N ASN A 437 5.21 22.98 -3.96
CA ASN A 437 4.86 24.25 -4.62
C ASN A 437 3.38 24.38 -5.02
N GLY A 438 2.46 23.72 -4.33
CA GLY A 438 1.03 23.79 -4.61
C GLY A 438 0.58 22.98 -5.84
N ALA A 439 1.46 22.13 -6.40
CA ALA A 439 1.05 21.17 -7.42
C ALA A 439 0.06 20.16 -6.85
N ARG A 440 -0.67 19.42 -7.70
CA ARG A 440 -1.50 18.30 -7.22
C ARG A 440 -0.64 17.26 -6.51
N GLY A 441 -1.01 16.91 -5.29
CA GLY A 441 -0.31 15.95 -4.46
C GLY A 441 -0.49 14.51 -4.95
N THR A 442 0.55 13.70 -4.75
CA THR A 442 0.56 12.26 -5.01
C THR A 442 1.54 11.61 -4.04
N ALA A 443 1.33 10.34 -3.67
CA ALA A 443 2.33 9.60 -2.89
C ALA A 443 3.75 9.69 -3.47
N ALA A 444 3.87 9.74 -4.80
CA ALA A 444 5.16 9.81 -5.49
C ALA A 444 5.88 11.16 -5.38
N ASN A 445 5.16 12.28 -5.36
CA ASN A 445 5.80 13.60 -5.20
C ASN A 445 6.02 13.95 -3.71
N ILE A 446 5.14 13.49 -2.82
CA ILE A 446 5.29 13.62 -1.37
C ILE A 446 6.47 12.78 -0.89
N ALA A 447 6.67 11.57 -1.42
CA ALA A 447 7.86 10.77 -1.14
C ALA A 447 9.19 11.46 -1.45
N ARG A 448 9.21 12.42 -2.39
CA ARG A 448 10.43 13.14 -2.81
C ARG A 448 10.84 14.24 -1.84
N THR A 449 9.99 14.62 -0.88
CA THR A 449 10.36 15.55 0.19
C THR A 449 11.41 14.93 1.12
N GLY A 450 11.50 13.60 1.15
CA GLY A 450 12.43 12.84 1.98
C GLY A 450 11.88 12.51 3.37
N GLU A 451 10.77 13.14 3.78
CA GLU A 451 10.08 12.81 5.02
C GLU A 451 9.20 11.56 4.84
N LYS A 452 9.05 10.76 5.91
CA LYS A 452 8.06 9.70 5.94
C LYS A 452 6.69 10.34 6.15
N ALA A 453 5.70 10.02 5.32
CA ALA A 453 4.36 10.60 5.41
C ALA A 453 3.27 9.55 5.22
N ASN A 454 2.16 9.75 5.91
CA ASN A 454 0.89 9.07 5.69
C ASN A 454 -0.10 10.11 5.14
N ILE A 455 -0.77 9.78 4.04
CA ILE A 455 -1.68 10.68 3.32
C ILE A 455 -2.95 9.93 2.87
N GLY A 456 -3.97 10.65 2.44
CA GLY A 456 -5.18 10.13 1.80
C GLY A 456 -5.30 10.64 0.35
N HIS A 457 -6.36 11.38 0.07
CA HIS A 457 -6.64 12.16 -1.14
C HIS A 457 -6.96 11.37 -2.41
N SER A 458 -6.09 10.46 -2.86
CA SER A 458 -6.32 9.79 -4.16
C SER A 458 -7.25 8.58 -4.07
N HIS A 459 -7.76 8.26 -2.87
CA HIS A 459 -8.66 7.14 -2.58
C HIS A 459 -8.12 5.75 -2.96
N SER A 460 -6.86 5.68 -3.40
CA SER A 460 -6.22 4.51 -4.00
C SER A 460 -4.98 4.18 -3.19
N ALA A 461 -4.92 2.99 -2.60
CA ALA A 461 -3.81 2.63 -1.74
C ALA A 461 -2.48 2.59 -2.51
N ALA A 462 -1.43 3.17 -1.90
CA ALA A 462 -0.10 3.18 -2.49
C ALA A 462 1.01 3.20 -1.43
N ILE A 463 2.14 2.60 -1.78
CA ILE A 463 3.41 2.75 -1.05
C ILE A 463 4.47 3.19 -2.05
N CYS A 464 4.93 4.43 -1.89
CA CYS A 464 6.02 5.00 -2.68
C CYS A 464 7.11 5.49 -1.73
N HIS A 465 8.20 4.73 -1.61
CA HIS A 465 9.31 5.01 -0.69
C HIS A 465 8.79 5.30 0.74
N GLY A 466 9.01 6.52 1.25
CA GLY A 466 8.57 6.95 2.58
C GLY A 466 7.10 7.36 2.69
N SER A 467 6.38 7.50 1.57
CA SER A 467 4.98 7.94 1.52
C SER A 467 4.03 6.75 1.41
N TYR A 468 3.11 6.65 2.36
CA TYR A 468 2.03 5.67 2.39
C TYR A 468 0.72 6.41 2.18
N GLN A 469 -0.12 5.90 1.28
CA GLN A 469 -1.40 6.50 0.93
C GLN A 469 -2.52 5.53 1.26
N ALA A 470 -3.49 6.00 2.04
CA ALA A 470 -4.70 5.28 2.36
C ALA A 470 -5.66 5.25 1.16
N GLY A 471 -6.72 4.47 1.30
CA GLY A 471 -7.80 4.39 0.33
C GLY A 471 -8.94 5.36 0.64
N LEU A 472 -10.15 4.93 0.34
CA LEU A 472 -11.42 5.60 0.69
C LEU A 472 -12.21 4.67 1.60
N PHE A 473 -12.91 5.16 2.62
CA PHE A 473 -13.81 4.39 3.48
C PHE A 473 -15.29 4.69 3.23
N ALA A 474 -15.59 5.69 2.40
CA ALA A 474 -16.89 5.90 1.80
C ALA A 474 -17.27 4.81 0.78
N THR A 475 -18.48 4.90 0.23
CA THR A 475 -18.90 4.05 -0.88
C THR A 475 -17.94 4.20 -2.07
N LEU A 476 -17.51 3.07 -2.65
CA LEU A 476 -16.60 3.11 -3.80
C LEU A 476 -17.25 3.68 -5.06
N ASP A 477 -18.58 3.71 -5.11
CA ASP A 477 -19.37 4.46 -6.09
C ASP A 477 -19.92 5.72 -5.40
N MET A 478 -19.39 6.88 -5.80
CA MET A 478 -19.78 8.20 -5.32
C MET A 478 -20.60 8.96 -6.38
N GLY A 479 -20.95 8.33 -7.50
CA GLY A 479 -21.71 8.92 -8.62
C GLY A 479 -20.89 9.86 -9.53
N TYR A 480 -19.88 10.55 -9.00
CA TYR A 480 -18.99 11.40 -9.80
C TYR A 480 -17.77 10.66 -10.37
N ASN A 481 -17.39 9.53 -9.77
CA ASN A 481 -16.27 8.72 -10.23
C ASN A 481 -16.69 7.82 -11.40
N ARG A 482 -16.36 8.26 -12.62
CA ARG A 482 -16.73 7.57 -13.88
C ARG A 482 -15.58 6.74 -14.44
N GLY A 483 -15.90 5.55 -14.95
CA GLY A 483 -14.95 4.67 -15.64
C GLY A 483 -14.17 3.76 -14.69
N PRO A 484 -13.08 3.13 -15.16
CA PRO A 484 -12.26 2.24 -14.34
C PRO A 484 -11.72 2.93 -13.07
N SER A 485 -11.74 2.23 -11.93
CA SER A 485 -11.35 2.79 -10.64
C SER A 485 -10.30 1.95 -9.93
N SER A 486 -9.31 2.63 -9.33
CA SER A 486 -8.29 2.04 -8.45
C SER A 486 -8.62 2.24 -6.96
N TRP A 487 -9.83 2.71 -6.66
CA TRP A 487 -10.22 3.00 -5.28
C TRP A 487 -10.37 1.71 -4.47
N SER A 488 -10.09 1.82 -3.17
CA SER A 488 -10.08 0.67 -2.29
C SER A 488 -10.37 1.06 -0.85
N HIS A 489 -11.05 0.20 -0.11
CA HIS A 489 -11.17 0.32 1.35
C HIS A 489 -9.85 -0.07 2.02
N SER A 490 -8.92 0.87 2.15
CA SER A 490 -7.59 0.61 2.71
C SER A 490 -7.18 1.64 3.77
N ALA A 491 -6.63 1.16 4.89
CA ALA A 491 -6.06 1.98 5.96
C ALA A 491 -4.55 1.81 6.08
N ILE A 492 -3.88 2.80 6.64
CA ILE A 492 -2.48 2.72 7.05
C ILE A 492 -2.43 2.42 8.55
N LEU A 493 -1.67 1.38 8.92
CA LEU A 493 -1.36 1.05 10.30
C LEU A 493 0.10 1.43 10.58
N THR A 494 0.32 2.35 11.51
CA THR A 494 1.67 2.78 11.94
C THR A 494 2.01 2.19 13.29
N TYR A 495 3.13 1.47 13.37
CA TYR A 495 3.62 0.84 14.59
C TYR A 495 4.57 1.77 15.35
N ARG A 496 4.85 1.42 16.61
CA ARG A 496 5.66 2.23 17.54
C ARG A 496 7.08 2.50 17.03
N ASN A 497 7.62 1.63 16.18
CA ASN A 497 8.95 1.79 15.57
C ASN A 497 8.93 2.56 14.23
N GLY A 498 7.80 3.21 13.89
CA GLY A 498 7.64 4.00 12.65
C GLY A 498 7.48 3.16 11.39
N LYS A 499 7.50 1.82 11.49
CA LYS A 499 7.16 0.92 10.39
C LYS A 499 5.66 0.89 10.19
N ARG A 500 5.25 0.59 8.96
CA ARG A 500 3.87 0.75 8.51
C ARG A 500 3.45 -0.41 7.62
N THR A 501 2.16 -0.69 7.61
CA THR A 501 1.50 -1.56 6.61
C THR A 501 0.23 -0.90 6.12
N ILE A 502 -0.17 -1.24 4.90
CA ILE A 502 -1.53 -1.05 4.42
C ILE A 502 -2.37 -2.27 4.81
N ALA A 503 -3.55 -2.05 5.37
CA ALA A 503 -4.57 -3.06 5.60
C ALA A 503 -5.78 -2.77 4.69
N THR A 504 -6.07 -3.69 3.77
CA THR A 504 -7.20 -3.56 2.84
C THR A 504 -8.36 -4.41 3.32
N LEU A 505 -9.53 -3.81 3.43
CA LEU A 505 -10.78 -4.46 3.78
C LEU A 505 -11.34 -5.16 2.55
N ARG A 506 -11.84 -6.39 2.76
CA ARG A 506 -12.50 -7.22 1.76
C ARG A 506 -13.59 -8.03 2.43
N ALA A 507 -14.81 -7.95 1.91
CA ALA A 507 -15.97 -8.69 2.41
C ALA A 507 -16.16 -8.59 3.94
N GLY A 508 -16.26 -7.35 4.45
CA GLY A 508 -16.48 -7.07 5.87
C GLY A 508 -15.35 -7.52 6.82
N ARG A 509 -14.13 -7.71 6.31
CA ARG A 509 -12.98 -8.21 7.07
C ARG A 509 -11.71 -7.50 6.66
N TRP A 510 -10.69 -7.57 7.50
CA TRP A 510 -9.37 -6.95 7.31
C TRP A 510 -8.20 -7.94 7.51
N ARG A 511 -8.53 -9.18 7.86
CA ARG A 511 -7.65 -10.36 7.98
C ARG A 511 -8.50 -11.63 7.86
N ALA A 512 -7.85 -12.78 7.65
CA ALA A 512 -8.53 -14.05 7.35
C ALA A 512 -9.34 -14.64 8.50
#